data_AF-A0A7W1UEU6-F1
#
_entry.id   AF-A0A7W1UEU6-F1
#
_cell.length_a   1.000
_cell.length_b   1.000
_cell.length_c   1.000
_cell.angle_alpha   90.00
_cell.angle_beta   90.00
_cell.angle_gamma   90.00
#
_symmetry.space_group_name_H-M   'P 1'
#
loop_
_entity.id
_entity.type
_entity.pdbx_description
1 polymer ?
#
loop_
_entity_poly.entity_id
_entity_poly.type
_entity_poly.pdbx_seq_one_letter_code
_entity_poly.pdbx_strand_id
1 'polypeptide(L)'
;MDTRCGAKKRDGSLCQKYPIQGRTRCRLHGGATPAGILSHAFIHGKYCKALPAHLRARYADSETGSALLSHTDDIRLLDVRLQTLAGALVEDDDEVWEKILDTAETRSKLVQAEVKLLTATDQMLSKEESLLLLARIATIIKQAVNAHTDEATGKCILGAVAQELMSLRSFVQKGPQGAIADN
;
A
#
# COMPACT_ATOMS: atom_id res chain seq x y z
N MET A 1 -2.07 1.39 40.38
CA MET A 1 -1.66 2.44 39.42
C MET A 1 -1.39 3.70 40.21
N ASP A 2 -0.22 4.31 40.01
CA ASP A 2 0.18 5.51 40.73
C ASP A 2 -0.84 6.62 40.44
N THR A 3 -1.58 7.06 41.46
CA THR A 3 -2.72 7.98 41.31
C THR A 3 -2.27 9.42 41.05
N ARG A 4 -0.98 9.68 40.92
CA ARG A 4 -0.38 11.01 40.79
C ARG A 4 0.18 11.24 39.39
N CYS A 5 0.24 12.51 38.98
CA CYS A 5 0.69 12.92 37.65
C CYS A 5 2.12 12.47 37.35
N GLY A 6 3.05 12.48 38.29
CA GLY A 6 4.40 11.93 38.12
C GLY A 6 5.28 12.62 37.07
N ALA A 7 4.90 13.79 36.56
CA ALA A 7 5.75 14.55 35.62
C ALA A 7 6.94 15.19 36.35
N LYS A 8 8.15 15.15 35.77
CA LYS A 8 9.33 15.80 36.35
C LYS A 8 9.17 17.33 36.28
N LYS A 9 9.17 17.97 37.45
CA LYS A 9 9.13 19.43 37.58
C LYS A 9 10.52 20.02 37.29
N ARG A 10 10.57 21.35 37.11
CA ARG A 10 11.81 22.11 36.89
C ARG A 10 12.82 21.96 38.03
N ASP A 11 12.34 21.73 39.25
CA ASP A 11 13.13 21.46 40.46
C ASP A 11 13.65 20.01 40.55
N GLY A 12 13.40 19.19 39.53
CA GLY A 12 13.81 17.78 39.48
C GLY A 12 12.89 16.81 40.20
N SER A 13 11.96 17.29 41.03
CA SER A 13 11.01 16.43 41.76
C SER A 13 9.78 16.05 40.94
N LEU A 14 9.07 14.99 41.34
CA LEU A 14 7.88 14.50 40.62
C LEU A 14 6.62 15.29 40.99
N CYS A 15 5.75 15.50 40.00
CA CYS A 15 4.48 16.19 40.21
C CYS A 15 3.49 15.33 41.01
N GLN A 16 3.08 15.86 42.16
CA GLN A 16 2.12 15.22 43.07
C GLN A 16 0.65 15.60 42.81
N LYS A 17 0.34 16.35 41.74
CA LYS A 17 -1.06 16.66 41.41
C LYS A 17 -1.77 15.44 40.82
N TYR A 18 -3.07 15.32 41.04
CA TYR A 18 -3.88 14.27 40.42
C TYR A 18 -4.04 14.50 38.91
N PRO A 19 -4.00 13.43 38.09
CA PRO A 19 -4.39 13.51 36.69
C PRO A 19 -5.83 14.00 36.50
N ILE A 20 -6.13 14.57 35.33
CA ILE A 20 -7.53 14.80 34.93
C ILE A 20 -8.17 13.42 34.67
N GLN A 21 -9.47 13.27 34.93
CA GLN A 21 -10.22 12.04 34.68
C GLN A 21 -9.94 11.50 33.26
N GLY A 22 -9.60 10.21 33.17
CA GLY A 22 -9.28 9.53 31.91
C GLY A 22 -7.90 9.88 31.30
N ARG A 23 -7.05 10.63 32.01
CA ARG A 23 -5.70 11.00 31.57
C ARG A 23 -4.64 10.54 32.56
N THR A 24 -3.38 10.52 32.10
CA THR A 24 -2.23 10.14 32.92
C THR A 24 -1.47 11.33 33.51
N ARG A 25 -1.82 12.56 33.11
CA ARG A 25 -1.18 13.81 33.57
C ARG A 25 -2.20 14.82 34.09
N CYS A 26 -1.75 15.73 34.96
CA CYS A 26 -2.58 16.81 35.48
C CYS A 26 -2.70 17.96 34.49
N ARG A 27 -3.60 18.92 34.77
CA ARG A 27 -3.83 20.11 33.93
C ARG A 27 -2.54 20.86 33.58
N LEU A 28 -1.60 21.00 34.54
CA LEU A 28 -0.35 21.73 34.33
C LEU A 28 0.70 20.98 33.49
N HIS A 29 0.56 19.66 33.35
CA HIS A 29 1.53 18.83 32.63
C HIS A 29 0.89 18.15 31.41
N GLY A 30 0.02 18.89 30.71
CA GLY A 30 -0.57 18.47 29.45
C GLY A 30 -1.83 17.60 29.55
N GLY A 31 -2.38 17.39 30.75
CA GLY A 31 -3.62 16.63 30.93
C GLY A 31 -4.85 17.28 30.30
N ALA A 32 -4.85 18.61 30.15
CA ALA A 32 -5.91 19.37 29.48
C ALA A 32 -5.66 19.56 27.98
N THR A 33 -4.49 19.17 27.48
CA THR A 33 -4.15 19.30 26.06
C THR A 33 -5.02 18.33 25.25
N PRO A 34 -5.73 18.80 24.21
CA PRO A 34 -6.46 17.94 23.31
C PRO A 34 -5.55 16.89 22.66
N ALA A 35 -5.98 15.64 22.68
CA ALA A 35 -5.22 14.50 22.16
C ALA A 35 -6.08 13.69 21.21
N GLY A 36 -5.44 12.96 20.30
CA GLY A 36 -6.14 12.23 19.25
C GLY A 36 -6.78 13.17 18.23
N ILE A 37 -7.97 12.83 17.73
CA ILE A 37 -8.65 13.58 16.67
C ILE A 37 -8.94 15.05 17.04
N LEU A 38 -8.99 15.34 18.34
CA LEU A 38 -9.20 16.69 18.85
C LEU A 38 -7.91 17.52 18.95
N SER A 39 -6.75 16.93 18.63
CA SER A 39 -5.46 17.64 18.64
C SER A 39 -5.22 18.38 17.34
N HIS A 40 -4.74 19.61 17.41
CA HIS A 40 -4.30 20.38 16.23
C HIS A 40 -3.12 19.72 15.47
N ALA A 41 -2.41 18.78 16.12
CA ALA A 41 -1.35 17.97 15.52
C ALA A 41 -1.86 16.64 14.94
N PHE A 42 -3.18 16.45 14.85
CA PHE A 42 -3.78 15.27 14.25
C PHE A 42 -3.76 15.38 12.73
N ILE A 43 -2.89 14.60 12.08
CA ILE A 43 -2.76 14.55 10.61
C ILE A 43 -3.52 13.34 10.06
N HIS A 44 -3.25 12.15 10.59
CA HIS A 44 -4.01 10.92 10.30
C HIS A 44 -3.79 9.90 11.42
N GLY A 45 -4.73 8.98 11.62
CA GLY A 45 -4.82 8.08 12.78
C GLY A 45 -3.64 7.15 13.06
N LYS A 46 -2.72 6.96 12.09
CA LYS A 46 -1.60 6.00 12.12
C LYS A 46 -0.67 6.08 13.34
N TYR A 47 -0.48 7.27 13.93
CA TYR A 47 0.43 7.46 15.09
C TYR A 47 -0.26 8.03 16.32
N CYS A 48 -1.58 7.86 16.42
CA CYS A 48 -2.35 8.43 17.51
C CYS A 48 -1.96 7.80 18.86
N LYS A 49 -1.22 8.54 19.70
CA LYS A 49 -0.88 8.11 21.08
C LYS A 49 -2.12 7.90 21.95
N ALA A 50 -3.25 8.51 21.59
CA ALA A 50 -4.53 8.35 22.28
C ALA A 50 -5.30 7.07 21.88
N LEU A 51 -4.84 6.33 20.86
CA LEU A 51 -5.46 5.06 20.48
C LEU A 51 -5.25 4.02 21.61
N PRO A 52 -6.29 3.31 22.08
CA PRO A 52 -6.13 2.24 23.06
C PRO A 52 -5.12 1.17 22.59
N ALA A 53 -4.35 0.61 23.54
CA ALA A 53 -3.27 -0.33 23.21
C ALA A 53 -3.73 -1.55 22.40
N HIS A 54 -4.92 -2.08 22.69
CA HIS A 54 -5.49 -3.21 21.95
C HIS A 54 -5.82 -2.89 20.48
N LEU A 55 -6.29 -1.66 20.19
CA LEU A 55 -6.54 -1.23 18.81
C LEU A 55 -5.23 -0.92 18.06
N ARG A 56 -4.21 -0.42 18.78
CA ARG A 56 -2.88 -0.21 18.20
C ARG A 56 -2.21 -1.52 17.81
N ALA A 57 -2.34 -2.56 18.63
CA ALA A 57 -1.88 -3.90 18.30
C ALA A 57 -2.61 -4.43 17.06
N ARG A 58 -3.96 -4.37 17.04
CA ARG A 58 -4.76 -4.79 15.87
C ARG A 58 -4.43 -4.05 14.57
N TYR A 59 -4.03 -2.78 14.64
CA TYR A 59 -3.58 -2.00 13.47
C TYR A 59 -2.14 -2.36 13.04
N ALA A 60 -1.26 -2.70 13.98
CA ALA A 60 0.06 -3.22 13.63
C ALA A 60 -0.02 -4.64 13.04
N ASP A 61 -1.01 -5.42 13.48
CA ASP A 61 -1.29 -6.78 13.02
C ASP A 61 -2.22 -6.82 11.80
N SER A 62 -2.76 -5.67 11.34
CA SER A 62 -3.60 -5.65 10.14
C SER A 62 -2.72 -5.97 8.93
N GLU A 63 -3.14 -6.95 8.14
CA GLU A 63 -2.41 -7.43 6.97
C GLU A 63 -2.03 -6.26 6.06
N THR A 64 -0.72 -6.04 5.87
CA THR A 64 -0.22 -5.21 4.77
C THR A 64 -0.15 -6.09 3.53
N GLY A 65 -1.05 -5.90 2.57
CA GLY A 65 -1.07 -6.67 1.33
C GLY A 65 -2.30 -6.40 0.47
N SER A 66 -2.37 -7.07 -0.69
CA SER A 66 -3.50 -7.00 -1.62
C SER A 66 -4.84 -7.35 -0.95
N ALA A 67 -4.84 -8.25 0.04
CA ALA A 67 -6.03 -8.62 0.80
C ALA A 67 -6.70 -7.44 1.55
N LEU A 68 -5.92 -6.47 2.05
CA LEU A 68 -6.45 -5.25 2.70
C LEU A 68 -7.06 -4.26 1.69
N LEU A 69 -6.66 -4.36 0.42
CA LEU A 69 -7.10 -3.51 -0.68
C LEU A 69 -8.21 -4.15 -1.52
N SER A 70 -8.58 -5.40 -1.25
CA SER A 70 -9.64 -6.08 -1.99
C SER A 70 -11.00 -5.52 -1.61
N HIS A 71 -11.79 -5.18 -2.64
CA HIS A 71 -13.16 -4.69 -2.52
C HIS A 71 -14.21 -5.75 -2.86
N THR A 72 -13.84 -7.03 -2.85
CA THR A 72 -14.73 -8.12 -3.26
C THR A 72 -16.05 -8.12 -2.48
N ASP A 73 -16.02 -7.95 -1.16
CA ASP A 73 -17.22 -7.96 -0.33
C ASP A 73 -18.07 -6.71 -0.50
N ASP A 74 -17.44 -5.54 -0.68
CA ASP A 74 -18.15 -4.30 -0.98
C ASP A 74 -18.87 -4.38 -2.34
N ILE A 75 -18.22 -4.95 -3.36
CA ILE A 75 -18.82 -5.17 -4.69
C ILE A 75 -20.04 -6.10 -4.58
N ARG A 76 -19.93 -7.20 -3.82
CA ARG A 76 -21.06 -8.13 -3.58
C ARG A 76 -22.23 -7.44 -2.89
N LEU A 77 -21.96 -6.59 -1.92
CA LEU A 77 -23.00 -5.82 -1.24
C LEU A 77 -23.72 -4.87 -2.21
N LEU A 78 -22.97 -4.18 -3.07
CA LEU A 78 -23.55 -3.31 -4.11
C LEU A 78 -24.36 -4.11 -5.14
N ASP A 79 -23.94 -5.33 -5.49
CA ASP A 79 -24.73 -6.24 -6.33
C ASP A 79 -26.09 -6.59 -5.71
N VAL A 80 -26.11 -6.95 -4.42
CA VAL A 80 -27.35 -7.22 -3.69
C VAL A 80 -28.23 -5.96 -3.65
N ARG A 81 -27.62 -4.78 -3.43
CA ARG A 81 -28.36 -3.50 -3.42
C ARG A 81 -28.98 -3.20 -4.79
N LEU A 82 -28.26 -3.42 -5.88
CA LEU A 82 -28.77 -3.26 -7.24
C LEU A 82 -29.94 -4.20 -7.50
N GLN A 83 -29.82 -5.48 -7.13
CA GLN A 83 -30.91 -6.45 -7.26
C GLN A 83 -32.14 -6.04 -6.44
N THR A 84 -31.93 -5.53 -5.23
CA THR A 84 -33.01 -5.04 -4.37
C THR A 84 -33.73 -3.84 -4.99
N LEU A 85 -32.99 -2.86 -5.50
CA LEU A 85 -33.57 -1.67 -6.14
C LEU A 85 -34.28 -2.04 -7.44
N ALA A 86 -33.68 -2.90 -8.26
CA ALA A 86 -34.29 -3.39 -9.49
C ALA A 86 -35.58 -4.18 -9.23
N GLY A 87 -35.62 -4.99 -8.17
CA GLY A 87 -36.83 -5.72 -7.78
C GLY A 87 -37.94 -4.84 -7.19
N ALA A 88 -37.59 -3.66 -6.66
CA ALA A 88 -38.54 -2.68 -6.15
C ALA A 88 -39.00 -1.66 -7.21
N LEU A 89 -38.45 -1.72 -8.43
CA LEU A 89 -38.73 -0.77 -9.49
C LEU A 89 -40.18 -0.92 -9.97
N VAL A 90 -40.89 0.22 -9.99
CA VAL A 90 -42.23 0.37 -10.58
C VAL A 90 -42.10 1.22 -11.85
N GLU A 91 -43.12 1.23 -12.71
CA GLU A 91 -43.18 2.12 -13.88
C GLU A 91 -43.02 3.60 -13.46
N ASP A 92 -42.21 4.35 -14.23
CA ASP A 92 -41.91 5.78 -14.04
C ASP A 92 -41.40 6.19 -12.64
N ASP A 93 -40.63 5.32 -11.96
CA ASP A 93 -39.96 5.64 -10.70
C ASP A 93 -38.54 6.19 -10.93
N ASP A 94 -38.47 7.47 -11.28
CA ASP A 94 -37.21 8.20 -11.54
C ASP A 94 -36.26 8.20 -10.32
N GLU A 95 -36.80 8.23 -9.09
CA GLU A 95 -36.00 8.26 -7.86
C GLU A 95 -35.31 6.92 -7.62
N VAL A 96 -36.00 5.81 -7.86
CA VAL A 96 -35.39 4.47 -7.79
C VAL A 96 -34.38 4.29 -8.92
N TRP A 97 -34.66 4.83 -10.11
CA TRP A 97 -33.71 4.79 -11.22
C TRP A 97 -32.41 5.54 -10.91
N GLU A 98 -32.48 6.74 -10.34
CA GLU A 98 -31.30 7.51 -9.91
C GLU A 98 -30.46 6.70 -8.92
N LYS A 99 -31.10 6.08 -7.92
CA LYS A 99 -30.40 5.21 -6.94
C LYS A 99 -29.74 4.00 -7.58
N ILE A 100 -30.35 3.40 -8.62
CA ILE A 100 -29.76 2.29 -9.36
C ILE A 100 -28.50 2.76 -10.08
N LEU A 101 -28.55 3.91 -10.77
CA LEU A 101 -27.41 4.46 -11.49
C LEU A 101 -26.25 4.79 -10.55
N ASP A 102 -26.51 5.44 -9.43
CA ASP A 102 -25.51 5.77 -8.41
C ASP A 102 -24.84 4.52 -7.83
N THR A 103 -25.66 3.50 -7.52
CA THR A 103 -25.16 2.22 -6.99
C THR A 103 -24.30 1.51 -8.05
N ALA A 104 -24.73 1.53 -9.31
CA ALA A 104 -24.01 0.91 -10.43
C ALA A 104 -22.69 1.63 -10.73
N GLU A 105 -22.66 2.96 -10.66
CA GLU A 105 -21.45 3.76 -10.84
C GLU A 105 -20.43 3.46 -9.72
N THR A 106 -20.89 3.44 -8.46
CA THR A 106 -20.05 3.10 -7.31
C THR A 106 -19.47 1.70 -7.46
N ARG A 107 -20.29 0.72 -7.87
CA ARG A 107 -19.84 -0.64 -8.13
C ARG A 107 -18.77 -0.69 -9.22
N SER A 108 -18.98 0.01 -10.33
CA SER A 108 -18.03 0.06 -11.44
C SER A 108 -16.66 0.61 -10.99
N LYS A 109 -16.65 1.66 -10.17
CA LYS A 109 -15.41 2.23 -9.60
C LYS A 109 -14.65 1.20 -8.75
N LEU A 110 -15.35 0.46 -7.89
CA LEU A 110 -14.72 -0.57 -7.05
C LEU A 110 -14.21 -1.76 -7.88
N VAL A 111 -14.97 -2.22 -8.88
CA VAL A 111 -14.53 -3.28 -9.81
C VAL A 111 -13.27 -2.85 -10.55
N GLN A 112 -13.20 -1.62 -11.05
CA GLN A 112 -12.00 -1.10 -11.71
C GLN A 112 -10.79 -1.03 -10.76
N ALA A 113 -11.01 -0.67 -9.49
CA ALA A 113 -9.95 -0.68 -8.48
C ALA A 113 -9.43 -2.11 -8.23
N GLU A 114 -10.33 -3.09 -8.11
CA GLU A 114 -9.98 -4.51 -7.94
C GLU A 114 -9.20 -5.05 -9.13
N VAL A 115 -9.65 -4.78 -10.36
CA VAL A 115 -8.96 -5.21 -11.59
C VAL A 115 -7.56 -4.59 -11.66
N LYS A 116 -7.40 -3.31 -11.29
CA LYS A 116 -6.09 -2.66 -11.23
C LYS A 116 -5.17 -3.32 -10.21
N LEU A 117 -5.69 -3.70 -9.04
CA LEU A 117 -4.94 -4.40 -8.01
C LEU A 117 -4.49 -5.79 -8.47
N LEU A 118 -5.39 -6.55 -9.08
CA LEU A 118 -5.10 -7.88 -9.65
C LEU A 118 -4.04 -7.78 -10.75
N THR A 119 -4.22 -6.84 -11.68
CA THR A 119 -3.25 -6.59 -12.76
C THR A 119 -1.91 -6.15 -12.22
N ALA A 120 -1.88 -5.27 -11.22
CA ALA A 120 -0.63 -4.83 -10.60
C ALA A 120 0.10 -5.96 -9.87
N THR A 121 -0.63 -6.92 -9.31
CA THR A 121 -0.06 -8.11 -8.68
C THR A 121 0.46 -9.10 -9.73
N ASP A 122 -0.27 -9.28 -10.83
CA ASP A 122 0.06 -10.21 -11.93
C ASP A 122 1.22 -9.71 -12.81
N GLN A 123 1.36 -8.39 -12.99
CA GLN A 123 2.46 -7.78 -13.76
C GLN A 123 3.80 -7.79 -13.01
N MET A 124 3.84 -8.24 -11.75
CA MET A 124 5.09 -8.46 -11.05
C MET A 124 5.66 -9.83 -11.41
N LEU A 125 6.66 -9.84 -12.30
CA LEU A 125 7.52 -11.02 -12.45
C LEU A 125 8.22 -11.28 -11.10
N SER A 126 8.08 -12.50 -10.60
CA SER A 126 8.88 -12.95 -9.46
C SER A 126 10.38 -12.93 -9.82
N LYS A 127 11.24 -13.02 -8.81
CA LYS A 127 12.70 -13.09 -9.02
C LYS A 127 13.07 -14.32 -9.83
N GLU A 128 12.42 -15.45 -9.53
CA GLU A 128 12.59 -16.73 -10.19
C GLU A 128 12.17 -16.67 -11.67
N GLU A 129 11.00 -16.09 -11.97
CA GLU A 129 10.52 -15.92 -13.34
C GLU A 129 11.40 -14.96 -14.15
N SER A 130 11.88 -13.88 -13.51
CA SER A 130 12.82 -12.95 -14.14
C SER A 130 14.14 -13.64 -14.52
N LEU A 131 14.67 -14.50 -13.64
CA LEU A 131 15.88 -15.28 -13.91
C LEU A 131 15.66 -16.29 -15.05
N LEU A 132 14.50 -16.95 -15.11
CA LEU A 132 14.15 -17.86 -16.20
C LEU A 132 14.05 -17.15 -17.55
N LEU A 133 13.40 -15.97 -17.58
CA LEU A 133 13.28 -15.15 -18.79
C LEU A 133 14.66 -14.74 -19.30
N LEU A 134 15.53 -14.22 -18.41
CA LEU A 134 16.88 -13.82 -18.75
C LEU A 134 17.73 -15.00 -19.26
N ALA A 135 17.65 -16.16 -18.60
CA ALA A 135 18.35 -17.36 -19.05
C ALA A 135 17.89 -17.82 -20.44
N ARG A 136 16.58 -17.73 -20.73
CA ARG A 136 16.03 -18.06 -22.04
C ARG A 136 16.50 -17.08 -23.11
N ILE A 137 16.48 -15.78 -22.83
CA ILE A 137 16.99 -14.74 -23.73
C ILE A 137 18.48 -14.95 -24.02
N ALA A 138 19.30 -15.20 -23.00
CA ALA A 138 20.73 -15.47 -23.17
C ALA A 138 20.98 -16.71 -24.06
N THR A 139 20.14 -17.73 -23.92
CA THR A 139 20.20 -18.94 -24.76
C THR A 139 19.86 -18.61 -26.21
N ILE A 140 18.80 -17.82 -26.46
CA ILE A 140 18.40 -17.40 -27.81
C ILE A 140 19.51 -16.58 -28.47
N ILE A 141 20.11 -15.63 -27.74
CA ILE A 141 21.23 -14.82 -28.25
C ILE A 141 22.40 -15.73 -28.64
N LYS A 142 22.79 -16.66 -27.76
CA LYS A 142 23.86 -17.61 -28.04
C LYS A 142 23.59 -18.43 -29.30
N GLN A 143 22.38 -18.95 -29.45
CA GLN A 143 21.98 -19.74 -30.61
C GLN A 143 21.98 -18.91 -31.90
N ALA A 144 21.43 -17.69 -31.86
CA ALA A 144 21.37 -16.80 -33.01
C ALA A 144 22.76 -16.39 -33.49
N VAL A 145 23.66 -16.00 -32.58
CA VAL A 145 25.04 -15.63 -32.91
C VAL A 145 25.76 -16.81 -33.55
N ASN A 146 25.75 -17.97 -32.91
CA ASN A 146 26.43 -19.16 -33.43
C ASN A 146 25.89 -19.65 -34.78
N ALA A 147 24.64 -19.33 -35.11
CA ALA A 147 24.06 -19.69 -36.40
C ALA A 147 24.48 -18.76 -37.56
N HIS A 148 25.00 -17.55 -37.26
CA HIS A 148 25.25 -16.51 -38.26
C HIS A 148 26.69 -15.99 -38.27
N THR A 149 27.57 -16.50 -37.42
CA THR A 149 28.98 -16.06 -37.36
C THR A 149 29.94 -17.25 -37.27
N ASP A 150 31.19 -17.03 -37.68
CA ASP A 150 32.27 -17.97 -37.43
C ASP A 150 32.61 -18.04 -35.92
N GLU A 151 33.32 -19.10 -35.52
CA GLU A 151 33.58 -19.38 -34.11
C GLU A 151 34.37 -18.27 -33.40
N ALA A 152 35.32 -17.61 -34.08
CA ALA A 152 36.14 -16.57 -33.49
C ALA A 152 35.31 -15.29 -33.28
N THR A 153 34.56 -14.88 -34.30
CA THR A 153 33.67 -13.72 -34.24
C THR A 153 32.54 -13.93 -33.23
N GLY A 154 31.93 -15.13 -33.21
CA GLY A 154 30.88 -15.49 -32.25
C GLY A 154 31.34 -15.45 -30.79
N LYS A 155 32.54 -15.95 -30.49
CA LYS A 155 33.14 -15.86 -29.14
C LYS A 155 33.36 -14.41 -28.71
N CYS A 156 33.83 -13.55 -29.61
CA CYS A 156 34.03 -12.12 -29.33
C CYS A 156 32.71 -11.41 -28.99
N ILE A 157 31.67 -11.62 -29.82
CA ILE A 157 30.34 -11.01 -29.63
C ILE A 157 29.69 -11.51 -28.33
N LEU A 158 29.70 -12.82 -28.07
CA LEU A 158 29.11 -13.37 -26.84
C LEU A 158 29.86 -12.92 -25.58
N GLY A 159 31.17 -12.72 -25.65
CA GLY A 159 31.96 -12.12 -24.57
C GLY A 159 31.51 -10.69 -24.27
N ALA A 160 31.32 -9.86 -25.29
CA ALA A 160 30.83 -8.49 -25.13
C ALA A 160 29.41 -8.45 -24.53
N VAL A 161 28.49 -9.31 -25.02
CA VAL A 161 27.13 -9.42 -24.48
C VAL A 161 27.15 -9.86 -23.01
N ALA A 162 28.01 -10.80 -22.62
CA ALA A 162 28.13 -11.24 -21.23
C ALA A 162 28.62 -10.10 -20.30
N GLN A 163 29.55 -9.26 -20.78
CA GLN A 163 30.07 -8.12 -20.04
C GLN A 163 29.02 -7.03 -19.84
N GLU A 164 28.22 -6.74 -20.88
CA GLU A 164 27.05 -5.85 -20.80
C GLU A 164 25.99 -6.39 -19.83
N LEU A 165 25.67 -7.69 -19.89
CA LEU A 165 24.71 -8.31 -18.96
C LEU A 165 25.17 -8.26 -17.50
N MET A 166 26.47 -8.37 -17.23
CA MET A 166 27.00 -8.21 -15.87
C MET A 166 26.91 -6.76 -15.37
N SER A 167 26.96 -5.76 -16.27
CA SER A 167 26.84 -4.34 -15.92
C SER A 167 25.41 -3.97 -15.47
N LEU A 168 24.38 -4.67 -15.96
CA LEU A 168 22.97 -4.45 -15.60
C LEU A 168 22.70 -4.55 -14.09
N ARG A 169 23.50 -5.31 -13.35
CA ARG A 169 23.37 -5.41 -11.89
C ARG A 169 23.53 -4.04 -11.20
N SER A 170 24.36 -3.17 -11.76
CA SER A 170 24.56 -1.80 -11.27
C SER A 170 23.39 -0.86 -11.60
N PHE A 171 22.69 -1.11 -12.71
CA PHE A 171 21.51 -0.35 -13.14
C PHE A 171 20.29 -0.67 -12.25
N VAL A 172 20.03 -1.96 -11.99
CA VAL A 172 18.91 -2.40 -11.13
C VAL A 172 19.06 -1.87 -9.69
N GLN A 173 20.29 -1.73 -9.18
CA GLN A 173 20.54 -1.21 -7.83
C GLN A 173 20.30 0.31 -7.68
N LYS A 174 20.31 1.08 -8.77
CA LYS A 174 20.12 2.54 -8.74
C LYS A 174 18.65 2.97 -8.78
N GLY A 175 17.72 2.06 -9.09
CA GLY A 175 16.30 2.36 -9.21
C GLY A 175 15.96 3.27 -10.41
N PRO A 176 14.68 3.37 -10.81
CA PRO A 176 14.26 4.04 -12.04
C PRO A 176 14.43 5.57 -12.05
N GLN A 177 14.95 6.18 -10.99
CA GLN A 177 15.10 7.63 -10.85
C GLN A 177 16.42 8.17 -11.43
N GLY A 178 17.31 7.33 -11.95
CA GLY A 178 18.65 7.73 -12.39
C GLY A 178 18.86 8.03 -13.88
N ALA A 179 17.82 8.01 -14.72
CA ALA A 179 17.97 8.04 -16.18
C ALA A 179 17.40 9.29 -16.90
N ILE A 180 17.02 10.35 -16.17
CA ILE A 180 16.43 11.58 -16.75
C ILE A 180 17.36 12.81 -16.58
N ALA A 181 18.66 12.59 -16.48
CA ALA A 181 19.63 13.68 -16.56
C ALA A 181 20.76 13.19 -17.46
N ASP A 182 20.63 13.49 -18.75
CA ASP A 182 21.72 13.80 -19.69
C ASP A 182 21.16 13.68 -21.12
N ASN A 183 20.52 14.75 -21.57
CA ASN A 183 20.51 15.17 -22.97
C ASN A 183 20.35 16.70 -23.05
#